data_AF-A0A4V1XQB0-F1
#
_entry.id   AF-A0A4V1XQB0-F1
#
_cell.length_a   1.000
_cell.length_b   1.000
_cell.length_c   1.000
_cell.angle_alpha   90.00
_cell.angle_beta   90.00
_cell.angle_gamma   90.00
#
_symmetry.space_group_name_H-M   'P 1'
#
loop_
_entity.id
_entity.type
_entity.pdbx_description
1 polymer ?
#
loop_
_entity_poly.entity_id
_entity_poly.type
_entity_poly.pdbx_seq_one_letter_code
_entity_poly.pdbx_strand_id
1 'polypeptide(L)'
;MAVIEVSEDIAVALAMAAFMAIAFYNVLELTVILFSLFKRKSGLYFWSFFLATWGVFFHTLGFLTSIFGIIKSAPGWMTIAVIGWIPMVTGQSLVLYSRLHLVEGNRLILRLVLGMIITNAFIGHIPNIIVAYAGALAADPAPYDAAYNVYEKVHVTLFATQEVIISGLYIRNVYKSKHTLGALHGAQYAKVLRHLAVVNVMVIMLDVLVLVLEYKGLYNMQNAIKGAVYSVKLKLEFTVLNNLINLIKGGQPTTSGGTAVVGSQAYGSARSANRGEDINLDEVGKGKVSSRQRGGSGNGSKRYERISERAVDKSSINKENESIELAEGALAPHIHPGRDYCG
;
A
#
# COMPACT_ATOMS: atom_id res chain seq x y z
N MET A 1 14.64 41.11 -24.98
CA MET A 1 15.02 39.70 -24.78
C MET A 1 15.47 39.44 -23.34
N ALA A 2 16.47 40.14 -22.79
CA ALA A 2 16.90 39.96 -21.39
C ALA A 2 15.82 40.19 -20.30
N VAL A 3 14.88 41.13 -20.50
CA VAL A 3 13.77 41.36 -19.53
C VAL A 3 12.77 40.20 -19.53
N ILE A 4 12.60 39.50 -20.66
CA ILE A 4 11.69 38.36 -20.77
C ILE A 4 12.32 37.14 -20.10
N GLU A 5 13.62 36.88 -20.33
CA GLU A 5 14.36 35.80 -19.64
C GLU A 5 14.36 35.97 -18.12
N VAL A 6 14.67 37.17 -17.60
CA VAL A 6 14.63 37.43 -16.15
C VAL A 6 13.21 37.27 -15.59
N SER A 7 12.18 37.64 -16.35
CA SER A 7 10.79 37.45 -15.92
C SER A 7 10.37 35.98 -15.90
N GLU A 8 10.87 35.17 -16.83
CA GLU A 8 10.63 33.72 -16.87
C GLU A 8 11.33 33.01 -15.70
N ASP A 9 12.58 33.35 -15.41
CA ASP A 9 13.32 32.81 -14.28
C ASP A 9 12.63 33.12 -12.94
N ILE A 10 12.15 34.35 -12.77
CA ILE A 10 11.37 34.77 -11.59
C ILE A 10 10.03 34.03 -11.54
N ALA A 11 9.32 33.89 -12.66
CA ALA A 11 8.05 33.18 -12.70
C ALA A 11 8.21 31.70 -12.32
N VAL A 12 9.25 31.03 -12.80
CA VAL A 12 9.58 29.64 -12.46
C VAL A 12 9.92 29.51 -10.97
N ALA A 13 10.74 30.42 -10.43
CA ALA A 13 11.08 30.43 -9.00
C ALA A 13 9.84 30.64 -8.11
N LEU A 14 8.95 31.57 -8.48
CA LEU A 14 7.69 31.81 -7.79
C LEU A 14 6.75 30.59 -7.85
N ALA A 15 6.65 29.94 -9.02
CA ALA A 15 5.86 28.72 -9.16
C ALA A 15 6.40 27.60 -8.27
N MET A 16 7.73 27.39 -8.25
CA MET A 16 8.38 26.42 -7.37
C MET A 16 8.10 26.73 -5.89
N ALA A 17 8.22 28.00 -5.48
CA ALA A 17 7.91 28.45 -4.12
C ALA A 17 6.44 28.18 -3.74
N ALA A 18 5.51 28.42 -4.66
CA ALA A 18 4.09 28.15 -4.44
C ALA A 18 3.82 26.64 -4.22
N PHE A 19 4.41 25.76 -5.05
CA PHE A 19 4.28 24.31 -4.86
C PHE A 19 4.89 23.83 -3.54
N MET A 20 6.05 24.36 -3.15
CA MET A 20 6.67 24.05 -1.86
C MET A 20 5.81 24.54 -0.68
N ALA A 21 5.21 25.72 -0.78
CA ALA A 21 4.29 26.23 0.24
C ALA A 21 3.05 25.32 0.39
N ILE A 22 2.48 24.83 -0.72
CA ILE A 22 1.40 23.85 -0.71
C ILE A 22 1.85 22.56 -0.02
N ALA A 23 3.06 22.07 -0.32
CA ALA A 23 3.61 20.87 0.29
C ALA A 23 3.72 21.05 1.83
N PHE A 24 4.28 22.16 2.31
CA PHE A 24 4.39 22.44 3.74
C PHE A 24 3.03 22.57 4.42
N TYR A 25 2.07 23.27 3.80
CA TYR A 25 0.71 23.36 4.31
C TYR A 25 0.07 21.98 4.47
N ASN A 26 0.17 21.15 3.43
CA ASN A 26 -0.36 19.79 3.46
C ASN A 26 0.33 18.93 4.52
N VAL A 27 1.66 19.04 4.71
CA VAL A 27 2.37 18.33 5.78
C VAL A 27 1.80 18.69 7.15
N LEU A 28 1.59 19.98 7.43
CA LEU A 28 1.04 20.43 8.71
C LEU A 28 -0.37 19.88 8.93
N GLU A 29 -1.23 20.03 7.93
CA GLU A 29 -2.60 19.53 7.97
C GLU A 29 -2.64 18.01 8.18
N LEU A 30 -1.87 17.25 7.39
CA LEU A 30 -1.76 15.79 7.51
C LEU A 30 -1.24 15.37 8.88
N THR A 31 -0.29 16.11 9.44
CA THR A 31 0.23 15.85 10.79
C THR A 31 -0.86 16.03 11.85
N VAL A 32 -1.61 17.14 11.79
CA VAL A 32 -2.74 17.40 12.69
C VAL A 32 -3.80 16.32 12.55
N ILE A 33 -4.18 15.99 11.32
CA ILE A 33 -5.16 14.95 11.01
C ILE A 33 -4.72 13.60 11.57
N LEU A 34 -3.45 13.21 11.36
CA LEU A 34 -2.92 11.94 11.79
C LEU A 34 -2.95 11.79 13.33
N PHE A 35 -2.51 12.82 14.06
CA PHE A 35 -2.57 12.81 15.53
C PHE A 35 -3.99 12.92 16.08
N SER A 36 -4.91 13.55 15.35
CA SER A 36 -6.32 13.65 15.76
C SER A 36 -7.08 12.33 15.57
N LEU A 37 -6.77 11.56 14.51
CA LEU A 37 -7.48 10.33 14.18
C LEU A 37 -6.99 9.12 14.99
N PHE A 38 -5.66 9.00 15.21
CA PHE A 38 -5.07 7.82 15.82
C PHE A 38 -4.78 8.02 17.31
N LYS A 39 -5.64 7.48 18.18
CA LYS A 39 -5.40 7.45 19.64
C LYS A 39 -4.25 6.51 20.06
N ARG A 40 -4.00 5.43 19.29
CA ARG A 40 -2.92 4.46 19.53
C ARG A 40 -1.93 4.46 18.36
N LYS A 41 -0.68 4.86 18.63
CA LYS A 41 0.39 5.16 17.64
C LYS A 41 1.28 3.95 17.31
N SER A 42 0.71 2.76 17.09
CA SER A 42 1.51 1.53 16.98
C SER A 42 1.38 0.77 15.66
N GLY A 43 0.42 1.10 14.80
CA GLY A 43 0.19 0.37 13.55
C GLY A 43 1.19 0.71 12.43
N LEU A 44 1.45 -0.24 11.54
CA LEU A 44 2.29 -0.03 10.35
C LEU A 44 1.80 1.13 9.48
N TYR A 45 0.48 1.28 9.33
CA TYR A 45 -0.13 2.42 8.63
C TYR A 45 0.31 3.75 9.25
N PHE A 46 0.21 3.88 10.57
CA PHE A 46 0.53 5.11 11.28
C PHE A 46 1.99 5.51 11.06
N TRP A 47 2.92 4.58 11.26
CA TRP A 47 4.35 4.86 11.08
C TRP A 47 4.71 5.15 9.62
N SER A 48 4.16 4.40 8.68
CA SER A 48 4.43 4.62 7.25
C SER A 48 3.89 5.97 6.78
N PHE A 49 2.68 6.33 7.21
CA PHE A 49 2.05 7.61 6.88
C PHE A 49 2.77 8.78 7.53
N PHE A 50 3.16 8.66 8.81
CA PHE A 50 3.92 9.67 9.53
C PHE A 50 5.27 9.93 8.88
N LEU A 51 6.04 8.86 8.63
CA LEU A 51 7.35 8.94 7.99
C LEU A 51 7.26 9.49 6.57
N ALA A 52 6.24 9.10 5.80
CA ALA A 52 6.02 9.68 4.46
C ALA A 52 5.73 11.20 4.55
N THR A 53 4.87 11.61 5.48
CA THR A 53 4.49 13.02 5.68
C THR A 53 5.70 13.87 6.06
N TRP A 54 6.49 13.42 7.04
CA TRP A 54 7.72 14.12 7.44
C TRP A 54 8.85 13.98 6.41
N GLY A 55 8.84 12.91 5.62
CA GLY A 55 9.70 12.76 4.45
C GLY A 55 9.47 13.87 3.44
N VAL A 56 8.20 14.17 3.11
CA VAL A 56 7.84 15.31 2.25
C VAL A 56 8.39 16.62 2.83
N PHE A 57 8.26 16.83 4.15
CA PHE A 57 8.77 18.03 4.82
C PHE A 57 10.27 18.20 4.60
N PHE A 58 11.08 17.21 4.97
CA PHE A 58 12.55 17.31 4.86
C PHE A 58 13.01 17.38 3.41
N HIS A 59 12.35 16.65 2.51
CA HIS A 59 12.65 16.72 1.08
C HIS A 59 12.43 18.14 0.54
N THR A 60 11.26 18.70 0.80
CA THR A 60 10.89 20.06 0.40
C THR A 60 11.80 21.10 1.05
N LEU A 61 12.16 20.92 2.33
CA LEU A 61 13.05 21.82 3.05
C LEU A 61 14.47 21.84 2.48
N GLY A 62 15.01 20.68 2.10
CA GLY A 62 16.32 20.61 1.44
C GLY A 62 16.34 21.44 0.15
N PHE A 63 15.36 21.24 -0.74
CA PHE A 63 15.24 22.03 -1.97
C PHE A 63 14.97 23.51 -1.72
N LEU A 64 14.16 23.85 -0.71
CA LEU A 64 13.94 25.23 -0.30
C LEU A 64 15.26 25.93 0.05
N THR A 65 16.11 25.28 0.86
CA THR A 65 17.41 25.86 1.24
C THR A 65 18.38 26.03 0.07
N SER A 66 18.27 25.18 -0.95
CA SER A 66 19.03 25.28 -2.20
C SER A 66 18.56 26.47 -3.04
N ILE A 67 17.24 26.59 -3.26
CA ILE A 67 16.64 27.64 -4.11
C ILE A 67 16.85 29.04 -3.53
N PHE A 68 16.74 29.20 -2.21
CA PHE A 68 16.97 30.48 -1.54
C PHE A 68 18.43 30.74 -1.19
N GLY A 69 19.36 29.84 -1.55
CA GLY A 69 20.79 29.99 -1.29
C GLY A 69 21.16 30.04 0.21
N ILE A 70 20.30 29.48 1.08
CA ILE A 70 20.51 29.43 2.54
C ILE A 70 21.69 28.50 2.85
N ILE A 71 21.72 27.33 2.22
CA ILE A 71 22.82 26.37 2.32
C ILE A 71 23.55 26.35 0.98
N LYS A 72 24.76 26.93 0.96
CA LYS A 72 25.56 27.08 -0.26
C LYS A 72 26.32 25.81 -0.67
N SER A 73 26.56 24.91 0.29
CA SER A 73 27.24 23.64 0.00
C SER A 73 26.27 22.64 -0.61
N ALA A 74 26.59 22.12 -1.81
CA ALA A 74 25.76 21.14 -2.50
C ALA A 74 25.48 19.88 -1.64
N PRO A 75 26.48 19.28 -0.97
CA PRO A 75 26.23 18.15 -0.07
C PRO A 75 25.32 18.50 1.11
N GLY A 76 25.31 19.77 1.57
CA GLY A 76 24.56 20.20 2.75
C GLY A 76 23.05 20.15 2.54
N TRP A 77 22.54 20.88 1.54
CA TRP A 77 21.10 20.88 1.25
C TRP A 77 20.63 19.52 0.70
N MET A 78 21.48 18.83 -0.05
CA MET A 78 21.18 17.51 -0.60
C MET A 78 21.00 16.46 0.50
N THR A 79 21.78 16.53 1.59
CA THR A 79 21.62 15.62 2.74
C THR A 79 20.24 15.74 3.38
N ILE A 80 19.76 16.98 3.59
CA ILE A 80 18.41 17.22 4.11
C ILE A 80 17.36 16.65 3.13
N ALA A 81 17.55 16.91 1.83
CA ALA A 81 16.63 16.46 0.79
C ALA A 81 16.55 14.92 0.69
N VAL A 82 17.70 14.23 0.79
CA VAL A 82 17.82 12.77 0.71
C VAL A 82 17.24 12.08 1.95
N ILE A 83 17.52 12.63 3.16
CA ILE A 83 16.93 12.14 4.41
C ILE A 83 15.40 12.19 4.34
N GLY A 84 14.83 13.21 3.71
CA GLY A 84 13.39 13.29 3.48
C GLY A 84 12.90 12.38 2.35
N TRP A 85 13.65 12.28 1.25
CA TRP A 85 13.27 11.55 0.05
C TRP A 85 13.05 10.05 0.30
N ILE A 86 13.94 9.40 1.05
CA ILE A 86 13.86 7.95 1.34
C ILE A 86 12.51 7.57 2.01
N PRO A 87 12.14 8.16 3.18
CA PRO A 87 10.86 7.87 3.81
C PRO A 87 9.68 8.45 3.04
N MET A 88 9.85 9.54 2.28
CA MET A 88 8.80 10.07 1.41
C MET A 88 8.37 9.04 0.36
N VAL A 89 9.31 8.47 -0.41
CA VAL A 89 8.97 7.55 -1.50
C VAL A 89 8.61 6.17 -0.95
N THR A 90 9.43 5.62 -0.06
CA THR A 90 9.21 4.27 0.49
C THR A 90 7.96 4.23 1.37
N GLY A 91 7.75 5.28 2.16
CA GLY A 91 6.60 5.38 3.05
C GLY A 91 5.27 5.36 2.31
N GLN A 92 5.18 5.97 1.12
CA GLN A 92 3.97 5.93 0.29
C GLN A 92 3.63 4.51 -0.13
N SER A 93 4.63 3.78 -0.63
CA SER A 93 4.45 2.37 -1.00
C SER A 93 4.03 1.51 0.20
N LEU A 94 4.54 1.80 1.40
CA LEU A 94 4.13 1.14 2.63
C LEU A 94 2.72 1.52 3.09
N VAL A 95 2.28 2.77 2.88
CA VAL A 95 0.89 3.20 3.11
C VAL A 95 -0.06 2.42 2.18
N LEU A 96 0.26 2.35 0.89
CA LEU A 96 -0.50 1.56 -0.09
C LEU A 96 -0.56 0.09 0.30
N TYR A 97 0.58 -0.50 0.69
CA TYR A 97 0.67 -1.87 1.18
C TYR A 97 -0.19 -2.10 2.44
N SER A 98 -0.15 -1.17 3.40
CA SER A 98 -0.96 -1.29 4.62
C SER A 98 -2.46 -1.27 4.32
N ARG A 99 -2.91 -0.54 3.29
CA ARG A 99 -4.30 -0.61 2.83
C ARG A 99 -4.61 -1.92 2.13
N LEU A 100 -3.72 -2.38 1.25
CA LEU A 100 -3.87 -3.66 0.55
C LEU A 100 -4.00 -4.80 1.56
N HIS A 101 -3.25 -4.76 2.66
CA HIS A 101 -3.32 -5.72 3.76
C HIS A 101 -4.72 -5.82 4.40
N LEU A 102 -5.51 -4.74 4.40
CA LEU A 102 -6.86 -4.75 4.96
C LEU A 102 -7.90 -5.40 4.02
N VAL A 103 -7.61 -5.49 2.72
CA VAL A 103 -8.57 -5.96 1.70
C VAL A 103 -8.15 -7.30 1.10
N GLU A 104 -6.84 -7.58 1.02
CA GLU A 104 -6.29 -8.83 0.50
C GLU A 104 -6.15 -9.88 1.63
N GLY A 105 -6.83 -11.02 1.47
CA GLY A 105 -6.73 -12.13 2.41
C GLY A 105 -5.54 -13.06 2.13
N ASN A 106 -4.99 -13.04 0.91
CA ASN A 106 -3.92 -13.93 0.53
C ASN A 106 -2.55 -13.44 1.03
N ARG A 107 -2.02 -14.13 2.05
CA ARG A 107 -0.73 -13.81 2.67
C ARG A 107 0.46 -13.96 1.72
N LEU A 108 0.38 -14.82 0.70
CA LEU A 108 1.46 -14.97 -0.28
C LEU A 108 1.61 -13.71 -1.12
N ILE A 109 0.49 -13.18 -1.64
CA ILE A 109 0.49 -11.93 -2.44
C ILE A 109 1.04 -10.78 -1.61
N LEU A 110 0.60 -10.65 -0.35
CA LEU A 110 1.10 -9.61 0.54
C LEU A 110 2.62 -9.73 0.78
N ARG A 111 3.14 -10.94 1.00
CA ARG A 111 4.60 -11.13 1.15
C ARG A 111 5.37 -10.80 -0.12
N LEU A 112 4.85 -11.15 -1.29
CA LEU A 112 5.47 -10.82 -2.57
C LEU A 112 5.48 -9.31 -2.82
N VAL A 113 4.38 -8.61 -2.51
CA VAL A 113 4.32 -7.14 -2.60
C VAL A 113 5.30 -6.49 -1.63
N LEU A 114 5.39 -6.96 -0.39
CA LEU A 114 6.36 -6.44 0.57
C LEU A 114 7.81 -6.71 0.11
N GLY A 115 8.09 -7.90 -0.43
CA GLY A 115 9.38 -8.22 -1.04
C GLY A 115 9.74 -7.27 -2.17
N MET A 116 8.80 -7.02 -3.09
CA MET A 116 8.96 -6.04 -4.17
C MET A 116 9.30 -4.64 -3.63
N ILE A 117 8.56 -4.15 -2.61
CA ILE A 117 8.81 -2.83 -2.00
C ILE A 117 10.24 -2.75 -1.43
N ILE A 118 10.67 -3.78 -0.70
CA ILE A 118 12.00 -3.80 -0.07
C ILE A 118 13.09 -3.85 -1.14
N THR A 119 12.97 -4.74 -2.12
CA THR A 119 13.95 -4.88 -3.21
C THR A 119 14.06 -3.59 -4.03
N ASN A 120 12.92 -2.99 -4.40
CA ASN A 120 12.91 -1.73 -5.14
C ASN A 120 13.40 -0.55 -4.31
N ALA A 121 13.25 -0.55 -2.98
CA ALA A 121 13.84 0.46 -2.13
C ALA A 121 15.37 0.41 -2.18
N PHE A 122 15.98 -0.78 -2.11
CA PHE A 122 17.43 -0.91 -2.23
C PHE A 122 17.95 -0.53 -3.62
N ILE A 123 17.31 -1.06 -4.67
CA ILE A 123 17.67 -0.77 -6.05
C ILE A 123 17.44 0.72 -6.35
N GLY A 124 16.32 1.30 -5.95
CA GLY A 124 15.97 2.68 -6.26
C GLY A 124 16.79 3.71 -5.48
N HIS A 125 17.05 3.48 -4.19
CA HIS A 125 17.69 4.50 -3.34
C HIS A 125 19.21 4.47 -3.40
N ILE A 126 19.85 3.30 -3.23
CA ILE A 126 21.30 3.24 -2.99
C ILE A 126 22.11 3.82 -4.16
N PRO A 127 21.93 3.36 -5.41
CA PRO A 127 22.75 3.86 -6.51
C PRO A 127 22.45 5.33 -6.82
N ASN A 128 21.19 5.77 -6.65
CA ASN A 128 20.81 7.17 -6.84
C ASN A 128 21.54 8.09 -5.85
N ILE A 129 21.62 7.70 -4.58
CA ILE A 129 22.36 8.45 -3.55
C ILE A 129 23.85 8.48 -3.89
N ILE A 130 24.44 7.33 -4.26
CA ILE A 130 25.87 7.25 -4.60
C ILE A 130 26.20 8.19 -5.75
N VAL A 131 25.44 8.15 -6.85
CA VAL A 131 25.69 8.98 -8.03
C VAL A 131 25.47 10.47 -7.71
N ALA A 132 24.43 10.81 -6.96
CA ALA A 132 24.16 12.21 -6.57
C ALA A 132 25.30 12.82 -5.73
N TYR A 133 25.78 12.09 -4.72
CA TYR A 133 26.90 12.57 -3.89
C TYR A 133 28.24 12.54 -4.62
N ALA A 134 28.46 11.56 -5.50
CA ALA A 134 29.66 11.54 -6.33
C ALA A 134 29.71 12.77 -7.24
N GLY A 135 28.59 13.15 -7.88
CA GLY A 135 28.50 14.38 -8.66
C GLY A 135 28.73 15.65 -7.83
N ALA A 136 28.18 15.73 -6.62
CA ALA A 136 28.33 16.90 -5.75
C ALA A 136 29.75 17.07 -5.17
N LEU A 137 30.58 16.02 -5.17
CA LEU A 137 31.92 16.02 -4.56
C LEU A 137 33.06 15.88 -5.59
N ALA A 138 32.77 15.42 -6.80
CA ALA A 138 33.78 15.22 -7.83
C ALA A 138 34.32 16.55 -8.37
N ALA A 139 35.60 16.54 -8.78
CA ALA A 139 36.22 17.67 -9.47
C ALA A 139 35.64 17.88 -10.88
N ASP A 140 35.22 16.79 -11.53
CA ASP A 140 34.46 16.79 -12.78
C ASP A 140 33.09 16.12 -12.56
N PRO A 141 31.99 16.89 -12.46
CA PRO A 141 30.65 16.37 -12.21
C PRO A 141 29.96 15.79 -13.46
N ALA A 142 30.43 16.13 -14.68
CA ALA A 142 29.75 15.79 -15.93
C ALA A 142 29.40 14.29 -16.11
N PRO A 143 30.30 13.32 -15.84
CA PRO A 143 29.95 11.91 -15.98
C PRO A 143 28.92 11.45 -14.95
N TYR A 144 28.92 12.02 -13.75
CA TYR A 144 27.98 11.70 -12.68
C TYR A 144 26.60 12.30 -12.95
N ASP A 145 26.53 13.52 -13.47
CA ASP A 145 25.26 14.16 -13.85
C ASP A 145 24.58 13.40 -14.99
N ALA A 146 25.35 12.93 -15.97
CA ALA A 146 24.84 12.08 -17.05
C ALA A 146 24.29 10.75 -16.52
N ALA A 147 25.03 10.10 -15.62
CA ALA A 147 24.59 8.87 -14.96
C ALA A 147 23.34 9.11 -14.09
N TYR A 148 23.29 10.24 -13.37
CA TYR A 148 22.18 10.62 -12.51
C TYR A 148 20.90 10.80 -13.33
N ASN A 149 20.93 11.54 -14.43
CA ASN A 149 19.77 11.77 -15.30
C ASN A 149 19.19 10.46 -15.89
N VAL A 150 20.04 9.49 -16.22
CA VAL A 150 19.58 8.16 -16.67
C VAL A 150 18.96 7.39 -15.50
N TYR A 151 19.65 7.36 -14.36
CA TYR A 151 19.20 6.62 -13.20
C TYR A 151 17.93 7.20 -12.57
N GLU A 152 17.75 8.53 -12.64
CA GLU A 152 16.57 9.24 -12.14
C GLU A 152 15.31 8.72 -12.84
N LYS A 153 15.33 8.69 -14.17
CA LYS A 153 14.24 8.16 -14.99
C LYS A 153 13.93 6.69 -14.69
N VAL A 154 14.97 5.87 -14.53
CA VAL A 154 14.82 4.45 -14.20
C VAL A 154 14.15 4.29 -12.84
N HIS A 155 14.63 4.99 -11.80
CA HIS A 155 14.08 4.84 -10.46
C HIS A 155 12.64 5.39 -10.36
N VAL A 156 12.34 6.53 -11.01
CA VAL A 156 10.99 7.10 -10.98
C VAL A 156 10.02 6.17 -11.67
N THR A 157 10.42 5.58 -12.80
CA THR A 157 9.62 4.57 -13.50
C THR A 157 9.43 3.30 -12.65
N LEU A 158 10.47 2.86 -11.93
CA LEU A 158 10.41 1.71 -11.04
C LEU A 158 9.38 1.91 -9.91
N PHE A 159 9.45 3.04 -9.21
CA PHE A 159 8.52 3.35 -8.12
C PHE A 159 7.09 3.58 -8.63
N ALA A 160 6.92 4.28 -9.75
CA ALA A 160 5.60 4.46 -10.37
C ALA A 160 4.98 3.11 -10.78
N THR A 161 5.77 2.20 -11.36
CA THR A 161 5.30 0.85 -11.71
C THR A 161 4.90 0.05 -10.47
N GLN A 162 5.68 0.15 -9.39
CA GLN A 162 5.34 -0.46 -8.10
C GLN A 162 4.02 0.08 -7.55
N GLU A 163 3.82 1.40 -7.54
CA GLU A 163 2.58 2.04 -7.06
C GLU A 163 1.37 1.60 -7.90
N VAL A 164 1.51 1.50 -9.22
CA VAL A 164 0.47 0.97 -10.13
C VAL A 164 0.15 -0.49 -9.83
N ILE A 165 1.16 -1.35 -9.59
CA ILE A 165 0.94 -2.76 -9.26
C ILE A 165 0.14 -2.89 -7.95
N ILE A 166 0.55 -2.18 -6.89
CA ILE A 166 -0.13 -2.23 -5.58
C ILE A 166 -1.56 -1.71 -5.71
N SER A 167 -1.74 -0.59 -6.42
CA SER A 167 -3.03 0.03 -6.66
C SER A 167 -3.96 -0.86 -7.49
N GLY A 168 -3.44 -1.52 -8.52
CA GLY A 168 -4.17 -2.47 -9.35
C GLY A 168 -4.64 -3.70 -8.56
N LEU A 169 -3.78 -4.26 -7.70
CA LEU A 169 -4.15 -5.36 -6.79
C LEU A 169 -5.27 -4.93 -5.83
N TYR A 170 -5.17 -3.74 -5.26
CA TYR A 170 -6.21 -3.18 -4.39
C TYR A 170 -7.54 -3.06 -5.13
N ILE A 171 -7.55 -2.43 -6.31
CA ILE A 171 -8.76 -2.24 -7.12
C ILE A 171 -9.39 -3.59 -7.48
N ARG A 172 -8.59 -4.57 -7.91
CA ARG A 172 -9.06 -5.93 -8.21
C ARG A 172 -9.77 -6.56 -7.01
N ASN A 173 -9.22 -6.42 -5.80
CA ASN A 173 -9.80 -7.00 -4.59
C ASN A 173 -11.04 -6.26 -4.11
N VAL A 174 -11.09 -4.94 -4.30
CA VAL A 174 -12.30 -4.13 -4.08
C VAL A 174 -13.41 -4.56 -5.04
N TYR A 175 -13.11 -4.78 -6.33
CA TYR A 175 -14.11 -5.25 -7.31
C TYR A 175 -14.62 -6.66 -7.01
N LYS A 176 -13.73 -7.60 -6.66
CA LYS A 176 -14.14 -8.94 -6.21
C LYS A 176 -15.05 -8.86 -4.99
N SER A 177 -14.68 -8.04 -4.00
CA SER A 177 -15.48 -7.83 -2.79
C SER A 177 -16.84 -7.19 -3.11
N LYS A 178 -16.89 -6.22 -4.02
CA LYS A 178 -18.14 -5.60 -4.48
C LYS A 178 -19.08 -6.61 -5.14
N HIS A 179 -18.56 -7.51 -5.98
CA HIS A 179 -19.38 -8.54 -6.63
C HIS A 179 -19.96 -9.53 -5.61
N THR A 180 -19.13 -9.99 -4.66
CA THR A 180 -19.55 -10.98 -3.67
C THR A 180 -20.42 -10.38 -2.54
N LEU A 181 -20.08 -9.20 -2.03
CA LEU A 181 -20.74 -8.57 -0.87
C LEU A 181 -21.83 -7.56 -1.27
N GLY A 182 -21.77 -6.98 -2.47
CA GLY A 182 -22.82 -6.09 -2.98
C GLY A 182 -24.16 -6.80 -3.20
N ALA A 183 -24.12 -8.11 -3.46
CA ALA A 183 -25.31 -8.97 -3.49
C ALA A 183 -25.95 -9.16 -2.09
N LEU A 184 -25.19 -8.93 -1.01
CA LEU A 184 -25.59 -9.21 0.38
C LEU A 184 -25.87 -7.96 1.22
N HIS A 185 -25.14 -6.86 1.00
CA HIS A 185 -25.16 -5.66 1.88
C HIS A 185 -25.69 -4.37 1.21
N GLY A 186 -26.32 -4.48 0.02
CA GLY A 186 -27.08 -3.39 -0.60
C GLY A 186 -26.27 -2.30 -1.34
N ALA A 187 -27.00 -1.38 -1.99
CA ALA A 187 -26.45 -0.37 -2.91
C ALA A 187 -25.52 0.67 -2.25
N GLN A 188 -25.67 0.91 -0.94
CA GLN A 188 -24.86 1.88 -0.19
C GLN A 188 -23.41 1.41 -0.06
N TYR A 189 -23.20 0.12 0.20
CA TYR A 189 -21.87 -0.50 0.25
C TYR A 189 -21.14 -0.40 -1.09
N ALA A 190 -21.86 -0.66 -2.19
CA ALA A 190 -21.33 -0.53 -3.55
C ALA A 190 -20.96 0.92 -3.94
N LYS A 191 -21.64 1.92 -3.38
CA LYS A 191 -21.33 3.35 -3.60
C LYS A 191 -20.01 3.74 -2.95
N VAL A 192 -19.74 3.30 -1.73
CA VAL A 192 -18.48 3.61 -1.05
C VAL A 192 -17.31 2.86 -1.67
N LEU A 193 -17.47 1.59 -2.05
CA LEU A 193 -16.42 0.86 -2.81
C LEU A 193 -16.10 1.54 -4.15
N ARG A 194 -17.09 2.15 -4.82
CA ARG A 194 -16.86 2.96 -6.03
C ARG A 194 -16.04 4.21 -5.71
N HIS A 195 -16.35 4.90 -4.61
CA HIS A 195 -15.59 6.07 -4.19
C HIS A 195 -14.13 5.71 -3.86
N LEU A 196 -13.91 4.60 -3.16
CA LEU A 196 -12.56 4.06 -2.87
C LEU A 196 -11.78 3.76 -4.16
N ALA A 197 -12.44 3.21 -5.19
CA ALA A 197 -11.81 2.96 -6.49
C ALA A 197 -11.45 4.27 -7.23
N VAL A 198 -12.33 5.27 -7.22
CA VAL A 198 -12.08 6.58 -7.87
C VAL A 198 -10.87 7.28 -7.27
N VAL A 199 -10.75 7.30 -5.95
CA VAL A 199 -9.60 7.94 -5.29
C VAL A 199 -8.30 7.23 -5.65
N ASN A 200 -8.30 5.90 -5.75
CA ASN A 200 -7.12 5.14 -6.15
C ASN A 200 -6.73 5.41 -7.62
N VAL A 201 -7.70 5.61 -8.51
CA VAL A 201 -7.43 6.06 -9.89
C VAL A 201 -6.77 7.45 -9.91
N MET A 202 -7.19 8.36 -9.03
CA MET A 202 -6.52 9.66 -8.91
C MET A 202 -5.06 9.53 -8.45
N VAL A 203 -4.76 8.60 -7.54
CA VAL A 203 -3.37 8.32 -7.13
C VAL A 203 -2.53 7.87 -8.33
N ILE A 204 -3.04 6.94 -9.13
CA ILE A 204 -2.35 6.50 -10.37
C ILE A 204 -2.14 7.67 -11.35
N MET A 205 -3.12 8.56 -11.50
CA MET A 205 -2.97 9.75 -12.35
C MET A 205 -1.87 10.69 -11.84
N LEU A 206 -1.73 10.84 -10.53
CA LEU A 206 -0.65 11.62 -9.92
C LEU A 206 0.72 10.95 -10.13
N ASP A 207 0.79 9.62 -10.15
CA ASP A 207 2.03 8.89 -10.48
C ASP A 207 2.47 9.20 -11.93
N VAL A 208 1.53 9.14 -12.86
CA VAL A 208 1.76 9.49 -14.27
C VAL A 208 2.21 10.94 -14.41
N LEU A 209 1.63 11.87 -13.65
CA LEU A 209 2.04 13.27 -13.66
C LEU A 209 3.52 13.42 -13.26
N VAL A 210 3.97 12.76 -12.19
CA VAL A 210 5.37 12.80 -11.77
C VAL A 210 6.28 12.21 -12.84
N LEU A 211 5.86 11.10 -13.47
CA LEU A 211 6.61 10.46 -14.54
C LEU A 211 6.72 11.38 -15.77
N VAL A 212 5.64 12.05 -16.18
CA VAL A 212 5.71 13.00 -17.31
C VAL A 212 6.64 14.17 -17.00
N LEU A 213 6.63 14.69 -15.77
CA LEU A 213 7.53 15.78 -15.37
C LEU A 213 8.99 15.37 -15.39
N GLU A 214 9.30 14.15 -14.92
CA GLU A 214 10.63 13.55 -15.00
C GLU A 214 11.16 13.51 -16.43
N TYR A 215 10.36 12.99 -17.36
CA TYR A 215 10.80 12.82 -18.75
C TYR A 215 10.90 14.15 -19.52
N LYS A 216 10.33 15.25 -18.99
CA LYS A 216 10.55 16.60 -19.52
C LYS A 216 11.91 17.21 -19.14
N GLY A 217 12.65 16.59 -18.21
CA GLY A 217 14.01 17.00 -17.86
C GLY A 217 14.10 18.31 -17.06
N LEU A 218 12.99 18.77 -16.47
CA LEU A 218 12.92 20.01 -15.70
C LEU A 218 13.20 19.75 -14.21
N TYR A 219 14.45 19.39 -13.87
CA TYR A 219 14.84 18.86 -12.55
C TYR A 219 14.37 19.70 -11.35
N ASN A 220 14.64 21.01 -11.34
CA ASN A 220 14.30 21.89 -10.22
C ASN A 220 12.79 22.03 -10.03
N MET A 221 12.06 22.24 -11.13
CA MET A 221 10.61 22.38 -11.11
C MET A 221 9.93 21.06 -10.76
N GLN A 222 10.45 19.95 -11.28
CA GLN A 222 10.00 18.59 -10.97
C GLN A 222 10.11 18.31 -9.49
N ASN A 223 11.23 18.60 -8.82
CA ASN A 223 11.38 18.32 -7.39
C ASN A 223 10.46 19.18 -6.50
N ALA A 224 10.21 20.43 -6.87
CA ALA A 224 9.22 21.27 -6.18
C ALA A 224 7.78 20.71 -6.33
N ILE A 225 7.40 20.34 -7.56
CA ILE A 225 6.08 19.75 -7.82
C ILE A 225 5.95 18.36 -7.18
N LYS A 226 7.02 17.56 -7.15
CA LYS A 226 7.09 16.23 -6.54
C LYS A 226 6.69 16.31 -5.07
N GLY A 227 7.25 17.23 -4.28
CA GLY A 227 6.86 17.43 -2.89
C GLY A 227 5.35 17.68 -2.72
N ALA A 228 4.78 18.57 -3.54
CA ALA A 228 3.35 18.86 -3.53
C ALA A 228 2.50 17.63 -3.92
N VAL A 229 2.85 16.94 -5.01
CA VAL A 229 2.12 15.75 -5.48
C VAL A 229 2.15 14.65 -4.44
N TYR A 230 3.30 14.35 -3.84
CA TYR A 230 3.41 13.34 -2.78
C TYR A 230 2.57 13.71 -1.54
N SER A 231 2.49 14.99 -1.17
CA SER A 231 1.60 15.44 -0.09
C SER A 231 0.10 15.25 -0.44
N VAL A 232 -0.29 15.49 -1.69
CA VAL A 232 -1.66 15.28 -2.16
C VAL A 232 -1.99 13.78 -2.20
N LYS A 233 -1.05 12.93 -2.63
CA LYS A 233 -1.22 11.47 -2.55
C LYS A 233 -1.59 11.04 -1.13
N LEU A 234 -0.87 11.50 -0.10
CA LEU A 234 -1.18 11.16 1.29
C LEU A 234 -2.58 11.63 1.73
N LYS A 235 -3.06 12.79 1.28
CA LYS A 235 -4.43 13.24 1.55
C LYS A 235 -5.48 12.31 0.94
N LEU A 236 -5.26 11.87 -0.29
CA LEU A 236 -6.11 10.88 -0.96
C LEU A 236 -6.09 9.55 -0.21
N GLU A 237 -4.91 9.08 0.19
CA GLU A 237 -4.71 7.86 0.98
C GLU A 237 -5.48 7.90 2.31
N PHE A 238 -5.41 9.02 3.03
CA PHE A 238 -6.14 9.24 4.28
C PHE A 238 -7.66 9.18 4.06
N THR A 239 -8.16 9.82 3.00
CA THR A 239 -9.58 9.82 2.67
C THR A 239 -10.10 8.40 2.39
N VAL A 240 -9.31 7.59 1.68
CA VAL A 240 -9.62 6.18 1.43
C VAL A 240 -9.70 5.40 2.73
N LEU A 241 -8.71 5.54 3.62
CA LEU A 241 -8.71 4.82 4.89
C LEU A 241 -9.92 5.17 5.76
N ASN A 242 -10.21 6.47 5.93
CA ASN A 242 -11.31 6.90 6.79
C ASN A 242 -12.65 6.34 6.29
N ASN A 243 -12.87 6.34 4.97
CA ASN A 243 -14.05 5.75 4.35
C ASN A 243 -14.11 4.21 4.51
N LEU A 244 -12.97 3.53 4.45
CA LEU A 244 -12.89 2.07 4.67
C LEU A 244 -13.23 1.70 6.12
N ILE A 245 -12.71 2.44 7.10
CA ILE A 245 -13.02 2.22 8.52
C ILE A 245 -14.51 2.44 8.80
N ASN A 246 -15.09 3.51 8.26
CA ASN A 246 -16.51 3.81 8.44
C ASN A 246 -17.41 2.73 7.84
N LEU A 247 -17.00 2.10 6.72
CA LEU A 247 -17.72 0.95 6.18
C LEU A 247 -17.70 -0.27 7.10
N ILE A 248 -16.54 -0.58 7.68
CA ILE A 248 -16.38 -1.75 8.54
C ILE A 248 -17.19 -1.58 9.82
N LYS A 249 -17.24 -0.35 10.37
CA LYS A 249 -18.04 -0.02 11.56
C LYS A 249 -19.54 0.06 11.29
N GLY A 250 -19.95 0.67 10.17
CA GLY A 250 -21.36 0.80 9.78
C GLY A 250 -21.99 -0.50 9.27
N GLY A 251 -21.18 -1.55 9.05
CA GLY A 251 -21.62 -2.88 8.64
C GLY A 251 -21.96 -3.84 9.79
N GLN A 252 -21.83 -3.43 11.06
CA GLN A 252 -22.43 -4.22 12.15
C GLN A 252 -23.95 -4.02 12.10
N PRO A 253 -24.75 -5.08 11.88
CA PRO A 253 -26.18 -4.97 12.11
C PRO A 253 -26.34 -4.65 13.60
N THR A 254 -26.88 -3.48 13.91
CA THR A 254 -27.55 -3.29 15.19
C THR A 254 -28.68 -4.31 15.22
N THR A 255 -28.44 -5.46 15.84
CA THR A 255 -29.51 -6.35 16.27
C THR A 255 -30.23 -5.63 17.40
N SER A 256 -31.05 -4.66 17.03
CA SER A 256 -32.06 -4.05 17.88
C SER A 256 -33.39 -4.42 17.25
N GLY A 257 -33.82 -5.66 17.52
CA GLY A 257 -35.23 -5.97 17.53
C GLY A 257 -35.88 -5.12 18.61
N GLY A 258 -36.90 -4.36 18.23
CA GLY A 258 -37.59 -3.45 19.13
C GLY A 258 -38.64 -2.64 18.38
N THR A 259 -39.81 -3.26 18.22
CA THR A 259 -41.13 -2.69 17.93
C THR A 259 -41.25 -1.17 18.00
N ALA A 260 -41.75 -0.60 16.90
CA ALA A 260 -42.26 0.76 16.83
C ALA A 260 -43.35 0.99 17.90
N VAL A 261 -43.13 1.99 18.76
CA VAL A 261 -44.19 2.68 19.48
C VAL A 261 -43.93 4.18 19.36
N VAL A 262 -44.93 4.88 18.82
CA VAL A 262 -45.01 6.34 18.72
C VAL A 262 -45.28 6.92 20.11
N GLY A 263 -44.55 7.95 20.52
CA GLY A 263 -44.79 8.69 21.76
C GLY A 263 -44.01 10.01 21.81
N SER A 264 -44.74 11.11 22.00
CA SER A 264 -44.28 12.49 22.06
C SER A 264 -43.69 12.87 23.43
N GLN A 265 -42.80 13.88 23.45
CA GLN A 265 -42.50 14.88 24.50
C GLN A 265 -41.04 15.01 24.99
N ALA A 266 -40.50 16.20 24.69
CA ALA A 266 -39.79 17.19 25.53
C ALA A 266 -38.64 16.82 26.51
N TYR A 267 -37.57 17.61 26.35
CA TYR A 267 -36.59 18.12 27.33
C TYR A 267 -35.85 17.14 28.27
N GLY A 268 -34.53 17.07 28.06
CA GLY A 268 -33.60 16.53 29.04
C GLY A 268 -32.14 16.62 28.55
N SER A 269 -31.40 17.58 29.10
CA SER A 269 -29.94 17.67 28.96
C SER A 269 -29.29 16.36 29.41
N ALA A 270 -28.52 15.71 28.53
CA ALA A 270 -27.75 14.51 28.88
C ALA A 270 -26.36 14.57 28.24
N ARG A 271 -25.42 15.04 29.06
CA ARG A 271 -23.99 14.76 29.00
C ARG A 271 -23.83 13.23 29.00
N SER A 272 -23.36 12.62 27.90
CA SER A 272 -23.01 11.19 27.92
C SER A 272 -21.76 10.90 27.10
N ALA A 273 -20.81 10.33 27.84
CA ALA A 273 -19.55 9.71 27.47
C ALA A 273 -19.57 9.02 26.10
N ASN A 274 -18.80 9.56 25.16
CA ASN A 274 -18.35 8.81 23.99
C ASN A 274 -17.22 7.89 24.42
N ARG A 275 -17.59 6.74 25.01
CA ARG A 275 -16.71 5.62 25.35
C ARG A 275 -16.29 4.97 24.03
N GLY A 276 -15.25 5.52 23.42
CA GLY A 276 -14.68 5.01 22.17
C GLY A 276 -14.13 3.60 22.39
N GLU A 277 -14.77 2.62 21.78
CA GLU A 277 -14.20 1.29 21.58
C GLU A 277 -12.89 1.39 20.78
N ASP A 278 -11.88 0.68 21.26
CA ASP A 278 -10.54 0.63 20.71
C ASP A 278 -10.55 0.07 19.28
N ILE A 279 -10.15 0.87 18.29
CA ILE A 279 -9.96 0.38 16.92
C ILE A 279 -8.59 -0.29 16.86
N ASN A 280 -8.57 -1.61 17.05
CA ASN A 280 -7.40 -2.41 16.74
C ASN A 280 -7.40 -2.76 15.24
N LEU A 281 -6.67 -1.98 14.43
CA LEU A 281 -6.52 -2.23 12.99
C LEU A 281 -5.88 -3.61 12.69
N ASP A 282 -5.17 -4.20 13.66
CA ASP A 282 -4.56 -5.53 13.52
C ASP A 282 -5.56 -6.68 13.75
N GLU A 283 -6.72 -6.39 14.34
CA GLU A 283 -7.81 -7.38 14.55
C GLU A 283 -8.86 -7.37 13.42
N VAL A 284 -9.07 -6.22 12.77
CA VAL A 284 -10.00 -6.08 11.65
C VAL A 284 -9.66 -7.03 10.49
N GLY A 285 -8.37 -7.33 10.28
CA GLY A 285 -7.90 -8.29 9.28
C GLY A 285 -8.00 -9.77 9.67
N LYS A 286 -8.32 -10.10 10.93
CA LYS A 286 -8.39 -11.49 11.43
C LYS A 286 -9.81 -12.05 11.53
N GLY A 287 -10.84 -11.24 11.32
CA GLY A 287 -12.25 -11.59 11.56
C GLY A 287 -12.91 -12.59 10.59
N LYS A 288 -12.19 -13.15 9.62
CA LYS A 288 -12.69 -14.26 8.78
C LYS A 288 -11.90 -15.52 9.11
N VAL A 289 -12.37 -16.25 10.12
CA VAL A 289 -12.17 -17.68 10.44
C VAL A 289 -12.28 -17.82 11.96
N SER A 290 -13.51 -17.74 12.48
CA SER A 290 -13.97 -18.46 13.70
C SER A 290 -15.38 -17.99 14.06
N SER A 291 -16.38 -18.61 13.47
CA SER A 291 -17.73 -18.66 14.04
C SER A 291 -18.44 -19.91 13.53
N ARG A 292 -17.98 -21.08 13.99
CA ARG A 292 -18.81 -22.29 14.01
C ARG A 292 -18.82 -22.87 15.42
N GLN A 293 -20.04 -22.91 15.95
CA GLN A 293 -20.50 -23.68 17.11
C GLN A 293 -19.95 -23.32 18.49
N ARG A 294 -20.79 -22.60 19.26
CA ARG A 294 -21.09 -22.96 20.65
C ARG A 294 -22.43 -22.36 21.09
N GLY A 295 -23.33 -23.23 21.55
CA GLY A 295 -24.50 -22.83 22.36
C GLY A 295 -25.83 -23.43 21.88
N GLY A 296 -26.24 -24.55 22.48
CA GLY A 296 -27.56 -25.14 22.30
C GLY A 296 -27.73 -26.41 23.13
N SER A 297 -27.98 -26.23 24.43
CA SER A 297 -28.31 -27.28 25.41
C SER A 297 -29.80 -27.63 25.33
N GLY A 298 -30.17 -28.92 25.43
CA GLY A 298 -31.50 -29.32 25.91
C GLY A 298 -32.20 -30.47 25.17
N ASN A 299 -32.01 -31.67 25.70
CA ASN A 299 -32.99 -32.76 25.88
C ASN A 299 -33.57 -33.54 24.67
N GLY A 300 -33.31 -34.86 24.63
CA GLY A 300 -33.97 -35.76 23.69
C GLY A 300 -33.42 -37.19 23.65
N SER A 301 -33.76 -37.98 24.67
CA SER A 301 -33.99 -39.44 24.66
C SER A 301 -32.95 -40.40 24.05
N LYS A 302 -32.33 -41.19 24.94
CA LYS A 302 -31.67 -42.47 24.67
C LYS A 302 -32.68 -43.49 24.13
N ARG A 303 -32.48 -44.05 22.93
CA ARG A 303 -32.98 -45.40 22.59
C ARG A 303 -32.29 -45.95 21.34
N TYR A 304 -32.08 -47.27 21.36
CA TYR A 304 -31.49 -48.14 20.34
C TYR A 304 -29.97 -48.27 20.31
N GLU A 305 -29.53 -49.03 21.30
CA GLU A 305 -28.41 -49.94 21.24
C GLU A 305 -28.71 -51.10 20.26
N ARG A 306 -27.68 -51.45 19.48
CA ARG A 306 -27.40 -52.74 18.82
C ARG A 306 -28.50 -53.42 18.00
N ILE A 307 -28.30 -53.52 16.68
CA ILE A 307 -28.45 -54.76 15.90
C ILE A 307 -27.47 -54.74 14.71
N SER A 308 -26.67 -55.80 14.65
CA SER A 308 -25.94 -56.41 13.52
C SER A 308 -24.91 -55.61 12.72
N GLU A 309 -23.64 -55.92 13.01
CA GLU A 309 -22.59 -56.08 12.00
C GLU A 309 -23.07 -56.95 10.82
N ARG A 310 -22.85 -56.48 9.60
CA ARG A 310 -22.48 -57.33 8.46
C ARG A 310 -21.67 -56.52 7.45
N ALA A 311 -20.37 -56.81 7.46
CA ALA A 311 -19.44 -56.83 6.35
C ALA A 311 -19.76 -55.94 5.13
N VAL A 312 -19.05 -54.83 5.02
CA VAL A 312 -18.61 -54.32 3.71
C VAL A 312 -17.09 -54.33 3.69
N ASP A 313 -16.64 -55.37 2.99
CA ASP A 313 -15.35 -55.71 2.42
C ASP A 313 -14.33 -54.57 2.24
N LYS A 314 -13.17 -54.70 2.91
CA LYS A 314 -11.97 -53.86 2.74
C LYS A 314 -10.96 -54.48 1.74
N SER A 315 -11.36 -55.43 0.89
CA SER A 315 -10.47 -56.09 -0.08
C SER A 315 -10.25 -55.33 -1.40
N SER A 316 -10.92 -54.18 -1.59
CA SER A 316 -10.91 -53.42 -2.87
C SER A 316 -9.94 -52.24 -2.93
N ILE A 317 -9.27 -51.87 -1.83
CA ILE A 317 -8.32 -50.72 -1.84
C ILE A 317 -6.85 -51.19 -1.94
N ASN A 318 -6.55 -52.45 -1.60
CA ASN A 318 -5.17 -52.95 -1.64
C ASN A 318 -4.76 -53.59 -2.98
N LYS A 319 -5.70 -53.78 -3.91
CA LYS A 319 -5.42 -54.36 -5.24
C LYS A 319 -5.07 -53.34 -6.32
N GLU A 320 -5.32 -52.05 -6.06
CA GLU A 320 -5.04 -50.96 -7.01
C GLU A 320 -3.61 -50.41 -6.87
N ASN A 321 -2.96 -50.66 -5.72
CA ASN A 321 -1.57 -50.25 -5.49
C ASN A 321 -0.55 -51.28 -6.03
N GLU A 322 -0.91 -52.57 -6.09
CA GLU A 322 -0.05 -53.64 -6.65
C GLU A 322 -0.03 -53.67 -8.19
N SER A 323 -1.03 -53.05 -8.84
CA SER A 323 -1.15 -53.04 -10.32
C SER A 323 -0.46 -51.84 -10.98
N ILE A 324 0.03 -50.86 -10.21
CA ILE A 324 0.80 -49.71 -10.74
C ILE A 324 2.31 -49.97 -10.70
N GLU A 325 2.80 -50.77 -9.73
CA GLU A 325 4.23 -51.13 -9.63
C GLU A 325 4.68 -52.18 -10.67
N LEU A 326 3.72 -52.90 -11.29
CA LEU A 326 3.97 -53.89 -12.33
C LEU A 326 3.98 -53.31 -13.77
N ALA A 327 3.66 -52.01 -13.95
CA ALA A 327 3.61 -51.37 -15.28
C ALA A 327 4.88 -50.58 -15.66
N GLU A 328 5.76 -50.23 -14.71
CA GLU A 328 7.04 -49.54 -15.00
C GLU A 328 8.24 -50.50 -15.15
N GLY A 329 8.09 -51.79 -14.82
CA GLY A 329 9.15 -52.79 -14.92
C GLY A 329 9.40 -53.40 -16.31
N ALA A 330 8.69 -52.96 -17.36
CA ALA A 330 8.64 -53.66 -18.66
C ALA A 330 9.20 -52.88 -19.88
N LEU A 331 9.98 -51.81 -19.68
CA LEU A 331 10.74 -51.18 -20.77
C LEU A 331 12.20 -50.91 -20.39
N ALA A 332 13.01 -51.97 -20.43
CA ALA A 332 14.47 -51.86 -20.54
C ALA A 332 14.98 -52.97 -21.47
N PRO A 333 15.62 -52.66 -22.62
CA PRO A 333 16.29 -53.66 -23.43
C PRO A 333 17.73 -53.90 -22.97
N HIS A 334 18.09 -55.18 -22.90
CA HIS A 334 19.37 -55.74 -22.49
C HIS A 334 20.52 -55.56 -23.52
N ILE A 335 21.67 -55.05 -23.02
CA ILE A 335 23.08 -55.56 -23.09
C ILE A 335 23.62 -56.08 -24.45
N HIS A 336 24.79 -55.61 -24.96
CA HIS A 336 26.15 -56.22 -24.80
C HIS A 336 27.28 -55.48 -25.59
N PRO A 337 28.59 -55.80 -25.38
CA PRO A 337 29.56 -54.87 -24.77
C PRO A 337 30.82 -54.57 -25.62
N GLY A 338 31.64 -53.61 -25.15
CA GLY A 338 33.11 -53.75 -25.21
C GLY A 338 33.92 -52.64 -25.90
N ARG A 339 35.09 -52.38 -25.30
CA ARG A 339 36.35 -51.77 -25.78
C ARG A 339 36.50 -50.24 -25.80
N ASP A 340 37.36 -49.80 -24.88
CA ASP A 340 38.67 -49.12 -25.07
C ASP A 340 38.90 -48.11 -26.20
N TYR A 341 39.68 -47.09 -25.81
CA TYR A 341 40.70 -46.30 -26.53
C TYR A 341 40.48 -44.78 -26.67
N CYS A 342 41.49 -44.09 -26.12
CA CYS A 342 42.08 -42.78 -26.41
C CYS A 342 41.66 -42.04 -27.69
N GLY A 343 41.64 -40.71 -27.58
CA GLY A 343 41.70 -39.74 -28.66
C GLY A 343 41.72 -38.33 -28.11
#